data_AF-A0A419FU64-F1
#
_entry.id   AF-A0A419FU64-F1
#
_cell.length_a   1.000
_cell.length_b   1.000
_cell.length_c   1.000
_cell.angle_alpha   90.00
_cell.angle_beta   90.00
_cell.angle_gamma   90.00
#
_symmetry.space_group_name_H-M   'P 1'
#
loop_
_entity.id
_entity.type
_entity.pdbx_description
1 polymer ?
#
loop_
_entity_poly.entity_id
_entity_poly.type
_entity_poly.pdbx_seq_one_letter_code
_entity_poly.pdbx_strand_id
1 'polypeptide(L)' 'MAKEMLVFERDTRSESIGEKIGFACAYILFTTILFFILLLLKKLPASWTYLHVAAITAGIAILAFIVRKTVQA' A
#
# COMPACT_ATOMS: atom_id res chain seq x y z
N MET A 1 -7.60 38.67 -24.21
CA MET A 1 -6.69 37.55 -23.89
C MET A 1 -6.51 37.48 -22.39
N ALA A 2 -7.43 36.82 -21.68
CA ALA A 2 -7.24 36.50 -20.27
C ALA A 2 -6.42 35.20 -20.22
N LYS A 3 -5.14 35.32 -19.88
CA LYS A 3 -4.27 34.16 -19.63
C LYS A 3 -4.65 33.67 -18.25
N GLU A 4 -5.55 32.70 -18.20
CA GLU A 4 -5.77 31.89 -16.99
C GLU A 4 -4.49 31.13 -16.70
N MET A 5 -3.59 31.81 -16.00
CA MET A 5 -2.41 31.21 -15.42
C MET A 5 -2.89 30.52 -14.15
N LEU A 6 -3.50 29.34 -14.32
CA LEU A 6 -3.63 28.36 -13.27
C LEU A 6 -2.21 27.93 -12.89
N VAL A 7 -1.55 28.77 -12.12
CA VAL A 7 -0.42 28.39 -11.28
C VAL A 7 -1.03 27.45 -10.25
N PHE A 8 -1.11 26.17 -10.63
CA PHE A 8 -1.34 25.08 -9.71
C PHE A 8 -0.12 25.09 -8.80
N GLU A 9 -0.20 25.86 -7.71
CA GLU A 9 0.78 25.90 -6.65
C GLU A 9 0.99 24.44 -6.24
N ARG A 10 2.14 23.88 -6.61
CA ARG A 10 2.47 22.48 -6.38
C ARG A 10 2.71 22.36 -4.87
N ASP A 11 1.63 22.26 -4.12
CA ASP A 11 1.65 22.19 -2.66
C ASP A 11 2.21 20.82 -2.29
N THR A 12 3.54 20.77 -2.17
CA THR A 12 4.34 19.58 -1.88
C THR A 12 3.85 18.82 -0.65
N ARG A 13 3.14 19.50 0.26
CA ARG A 13 2.52 18.89 1.44
C ARG A 13 1.30 18.05 1.06
N SER A 14 0.42 18.58 0.20
CA SER A 14 -0.76 17.87 -0.32
C SER A 14 -0.35 16.66 -1.17
N GLU A 15 0.70 16.82 -1.97
CA GLU A 15 1.27 15.76 -2.81
C GLU A 15 1.79 14.59 -1.95
N SER A 16 2.51 14.86 -0.86
CA SER A 16 3.02 13.82 0.05
C SER A 16 1.92 13.09 0.85
N ILE A 17 0.82 13.78 1.15
CA ILE A 17 -0.33 13.19 1.87
C ILE A 17 -1.12 12.29 0.92
N GLY A 18 -1.37 12.77 -0.30
CA GLY A 18 -2.03 11.99 -1.34
C GLY A 18 -1.28 10.70 -1.66
N GLU A 19 0.05 10.76 -1.73
CA GLU A 19 0.90 9.59 -1.94
C GLU A 19 0.75 8.55 -0.81
N LYS A 20 0.83 9.00 0.45
CA LYS A 20 0.69 8.10 1.62
C LYS A 20 -0.70 7.49 1.71
N ILE A 21 -1.75 8.28 1.47
CA ILE A 21 -3.13 7.80 1.48
C ILE A 21 -3.36 6.84 0.32
N GLY A 22 -2.88 7.18 -0.88
CA GLY A 22 -2.97 6.32 -2.06
C GLY A 22 -2.28 4.99 -1.84
N PHE A 23 -1.08 5.00 -1.25
CA PHE A 23 -0.36 3.79 -0.85
C PHE A 23 -1.15 2.96 0.17
N ALA A 24 -1.67 3.58 1.23
CA ALA A 24 -2.47 2.88 2.23
C ALA A 24 -3.75 2.25 1.63
N CYS A 25 -4.47 2.98 0.78
CA CYS A 25 -5.65 2.48 0.08
C CYS A 25 -5.30 1.33 -0.87
N ALA A 26 -4.25 1.46 -1.68
CA ALA A 26 -3.79 0.41 -2.58
C ALA A 26 -3.37 -0.84 -1.80
N TYR A 27 -2.69 -0.66 -0.66
CA TYR A 27 -2.31 -1.76 0.22
C TYR A 27 -3.53 -2.52 0.75
N ILE A 28 -4.54 -1.81 1.26
CA ILE A 28 -5.78 -2.42 1.78
C ILE A 28 -6.52 -3.17 0.66
N LEU A 29 -6.62 -2.59 -0.54
CA LEU A 29 -7.25 -3.24 -1.67
C LEU A 29 -6.50 -4.52 -2.06
N PHE A 30 -5.18 -4.43 -2.16
CA PHE A 30 -4.32 -5.58 -2.46
C PHE A 30 -4.48 -6.70 -1.43
N THR A 31 -4.42 -6.40 -0.14
CA THR A 31 -4.56 -7.42 0.91
C THR A 31 -5.96 -8.02 0.94
N THR A 32 -6.99 -7.24 0.62
CA THR A 32 -8.37 -7.72 0.51
C THR A 32 -8.52 -8.70 -0.65
N ILE A 33 -8.03 -8.33 -1.84
CA ILE A 33 -8.05 -9.22 -3.02
C ILE A 33 -7.27 -10.51 -2.73
N LEU A 34 -6.07 -10.39 -2.14
CA LEU A 34 -5.24 -11.54 -1.80
C LEU A 34 -5.95 -12.47 -0.81
N PHE A 35 -6.59 -11.92 0.23
CA PHE A 35 -7.36 -12.70 1.20
C PHE A 35 -8.49 -13.48 0.51
N PHE A 36 -9.26 -12.84 -0.36
CA PHE A 36 -10.33 -13.52 -1.11
C PHE A 36 -9.79 -14.62 -2.03
N ILE A 37 -8.67 -14.37 -2.72
CA ILE A 37 -8.03 -15.40 -3.57
C ILE A 37 -7.63 -16.61 -2.73
N LEU A 38 -6.98 -16.39 -1.58
CA LEU A 38 -6.53 -17.48 -0.69
C LEU A 38 -7.72 -18.22 -0.06
N LEU A 39 -8.80 -17.52 0.25
CA LEU A 39 -10.04 -18.09 0.76
C LEU A 39 -10.72 -18.97 -0.31
N LEU A 40 -10.84 -18.48 -1.55
CA LEU A 40 -11.41 -19.24 -2.68
C LEU A 40 -10.60 -20.50 -3.00
N LEU A 41 -9.27 -20.41 -2.91
CA LEU A 41 -8.37 -21.55 -3.12
C LEU A 41 -8.38 -22.56 -1.96
N LYS A 42 -9.12 -22.30 -0.87
CA LYS A 42 -9.10 -23.07 0.39
C LYS A 42 -7.66 -23.31 0.90
N LYS A 43 -6.75 -22.38 0.61
CA LYS A 43 -5.36 -22.41 1.05
C LYS A 43 -5.17 -21.72 2.41
N LEU A 44 -6.23 -21.10 2.94
CA LEU A 44 -6.24 -20.54 4.27
C LEU A 44 -6.73 -21.57 5.30
N PRO A 45 -6.03 -21.76 6.43
CA PRO A 45 -6.57 -22.48 7.57
C PRO A 45 -7.86 -21.82 8.07
N ALA A 46 -8.82 -22.60 8.57
CA ALA A 46 -10.11 -22.07 9.05
C ALA A 46 -9.96 -21.08 10.23
N SER A 47 -8.86 -21.14 10.97
CA SER A 47 -8.56 -20.21 12.07
C SER A 47 -7.97 -18.87 11.60
N TRP A 48 -7.57 -18.76 10.33
CA TRP A 48 -6.92 -17.56 9.82
C TRP A 48 -7.95 -16.51 9.41
N THR A 49 -7.78 -15.32 9.98
CA THR A 49 -8.58 -14.14 9.66
C THR A 49 -7.83 -13.22 8.72
N TYR A 50 -8.54 -12.25 8.15
CA TYR A 50 -7.94 -11.18 7.33
C TYR A 50 -6.72 -10.52 7.99
N LEU A 51 -6.75 -10.33 9.32
CA LEU A 51 -5.65 -9.72 10.07
C LEU A 51 -4.34 -10.52 9.98
N HIS A 52 -4.40 -11.85 9.91
CA HIS A 52 -3.20 -12.68 9.78
C HIS A 52 -2.55 -12.47 8.41
N VAL A 53 -3.35 -12.45 7.35
CA VAL A 53 -2.86 -12.21 5.99
C VAL A 53 -2.29 -10.80 5.88
N ALA A 54 -3.00 -9.80 6.39
CA ALA A 54 -2.54 -8.41 6.40
C ALA A 54 -1.25 -8.21 7.22
N ALA A 55 -1.07 -8.91 8.33
CA ALA A 55 0.16 -8.84 9.13
C ALA A 55 1.35 -9.47 8.40
N ILE A 56 1.15 -10.59 7.72
CA ILE A 56 2.20 -11.26 6.93
C ILE A 56 2.63 -10.38 5.76
N THR A 57 1.69 -9.83 4.99
CA THR A 57 2.01 -8.94 3.88
C THR A 57 2.72 -7.66 4.35
N ALA A 58 2.33 -7.12 5.51
CA ALA A 58 3.01 -5.99 6.12
C ALA A 58 4.45 -6.35 6.52
N GLY A 59 4.64 -7.51 7.15
CA GLY A 59 5.95 -8.03 7.52
C GLY A 59 6.87 -8.19 6.31
N ILE A 60 6.35 -8.76 5.21
CA ILE A 60 7.10 -8.90 3.94
C ILE A 60 7.49 -7.52 3.39
N ALA A 61 6.57 -6.56 3.38
CA ALA A 61 6.86 -5.20 2.90
C ALA A 61 7.94 -4.51 3.76
N ILE A 62 7.89 -4.66 5.09
CA ILE A 62 8.89 -4.12 6.01
C ILE A 62 10.26 -4.80 5.78
N LEU A 63 10.29 -6.12 5.64
CA LEU A 63 11.52 -6.85 5.36
C LEU A 63 12.13 -6.43 4.02
N ALA A 64 11.32 -6.30 2.97
CA ALA A 64 11.78 -5.81 1.68
C ALA A 64 12.35 -4.39 1.77
N PHE A 65 11.74 -3.52 2.59
CA PHE A 65 12.25 -2.18 2.86
C PHE A 65 13.60 -2.21 3.58
N ILE A 66 13.74 -3.05 4.61
CA ILE A 66 15.00 -3.21 5.35
C ILE A 66 16.10 -3.74 4.43
N VAL A 67 15.82 -4.80 3.66
CA VAL A 67 16.78 -5.39 2.72
C VAL A 67 17.23 -4.35 1.69
N ARG A 68 16.31 -3.58 1.11
CA ARG A 68 16.67 -2.48 0.20
C ARG A 68 17.61 -1.48 0.87
N LYS A 69 17.30 -1.09 2.11
CA LYS A 69 18.13 -0.15 2.87
C LYS A 69 19.53 -0.70 3.17
N THR A 70 19.66 -1.99 3.48
CA THR A 70 20.96 -2.61 3.81
C THR A 70 21.79 -2.97 2.56
N VAL A 71 21.15 -3.36 1.46
CA VAL A 71 21.85 -3.71 0.21
C VAL A 71 22.29 -2.47 -0.57
N GLN A 72 21.60 -1.34 -0.41
CA GLN A 72 21.95 -0.06 -1.04
C GLN A 72 22.76 0.87 -0.12
N ALA A 73 23.16 0.42 1.07
CA ALA A 73 24.07 1.12 1.99
C ALA A 73 25.51 0.62 1.82
#